data_AF-A0A174V1I1-F1
#
_entry.id   AF-A0A174V1I1-F1
#
_cell.length_a   1.000
_cell.length_b   1.000
_cell.length_c   1.000
_cell.angle_alpha   90.00
_cell.angle_beta   90.00
_cell.angle_gamma   90.00
#
_symmetry.space_group_name_H-M   'P 1'
#
loop_
_entity.id
_entity.type
_entity.pdbx_description
1 polymer ?
#
loop_
_entity_poly.entity_id
_entity_poly.type
_entity_poly.pdbx_seq_one_letter_code
_entity_poly.pdbx_strand_id
1 'polypeptide(L)'
;MKNRKISKTYVIAAVALSVTLLIAGCGPGTEQAQAGYDSTKEEIQIMDSENKNDVTDNQETSSGDTDVYNHVLAEYKDMVQNDFYTDLLDHGDLEAYDSSFGEDIGAEIRNYKQDVYYAFYDIDGNGIEELIIAGGEDSASGSGLPLRNYDLYTFDGSNVVHIFPEMDFGYRTNVSLYANGIIKVCYSGSAGESGVDFYRIDADGVSHKLVDSFASAGSQEGDTAMFTYSQNGTEITEEEYNTKIQSYETALTTALDWRQIQ
;
A
#
# COMPACT_ATOMS: atom_id res chain seq x y z
N MET A 1 -61.76 24.16 22.00
CA MET A 1 -61.61 22.70 21.74
C MET A 1 -60.91 22.56 20.39
N LYS A 2 -59.86 21.79 20.15
CA LYS A 2 -58.92 21.00 20.96
C LYS A 2 -57.89 20.49 19.92
N ASN A 3 -56.59 20.75 20.13
CA ASN A 3 -55.40 19.96 19.74
C ASN A 3 -55.17 19.64 18.24
N ARG A 4 -53.94 19.73 17.72
CA ARG A 4 -52.85 18.82 18.12
C ARG A 4 -51.46 19.36 17.73
N LYS A 5 -50.63 19.62 18.74
CA LYS A 5 -49.16 19.60 18.63
C LYS A 5 -48.75 18.18 18.22
N ILE A 6 -47.87 18.06 17.22
CA ILE A 6 -47.03 16.88 17.05
C ILE A 6 -45.60 17.37 17.23
N SER A 7 -45.10 17.19 18.45
CA SER A 7 -43.67 17.13 18.73
C SER A 7 -43.11 15.90 18.04
N LYS A 8 -42.14 16.09 17.14
CA LYS A 8 -41.12 15.08 16.87
C LYS A 8 -39.78 15.79 16.98
N THR A 9 -39.22 15.64 18.17
CA THR A 9 -37.82 15.32 18.44
C THR A 9 -36.82 15.84 17.42
N TYR A 10 -36.00 16.80 17.86
CA TYR A 10 -34.67 17.06 17.32
C TYR A 10 -33.97 15.73 17.06
N VAL A 11 -33.91 15.32 15.79
CA VAL A 11 -32.82 14.47 15.35
C VAL A 11 -31.66 15.45 15.25
N ILE A 12 -30.80 15.42 16.26
CA ILE A 12 -29.42 15.88 16.11
C ILE A 12 -28.88 14.97 15.00
N ALA A 13 -28.97 15.44 13.75
CA ALA A 13 -28.23 14.86 12.66
C ALA A 13 -26.78 15.24 12.95
N ALA A 14 -26.10 14.41 13.74
CA ALA A 14 -24.68 14.26 13.63
C ALA A 14 -24.46 13.70 12.21
N VAL A 15 -24.45 14.59 11.22
CA VAL A 15 -23.88 14.28 9.92
C VAL A 15 -22.40 14.17 10.21
N ALA A 16 -21.97 12.95 10.55
CA ALA A 16 -20.60 12.57 10.31
C ALA A 16 -20.36 12.96 8.85
N LEU A 17 -19.48 13.93 8.61
CA LEU A 17 -18.72 13.96 7.37
C LEU A 17 -17.86 12.69 7.35
N SER A 18 -18.49 11.51 7.28
CA SER A 18 -17.87 10.38 6.64
C SER A 18 -17.95 10.73 5.17
N VAL A 19 -16.98 11.52 4.72
CA VAL A 19 -16.67 11.61 3.31
C VAL A 19 -16.31 10.19 2.91
N THR A 20 -17.34 9.42 2.54
CA THR A 20 -17.17 8.14 1.87
C THR A 20 -16.82 8.52 0.45
N LEU A 21 -15.65 9.16 0.30
CA LEU A 21 -15.08 9.43 -0.99
C LEU A 21 -14.68 8.03 -1.48
N LEU A 22 -15.58 7.41 -2.25
CA LEU A 22 -15.19 6.54 -3.34
C LEU A 22 -14.40 7.44 -4.31
N ILE A 23 -13.17 7.77 -3.91
CA ILE A 23 -12.21 8.40 -4.79
C ILE A 23 -11.98 7.34 -5.84
N ALA A 24 -12.32 7.64 -7.09
CA ALA A 24 -12.01 6.78 -8.21
C ALA A 24 -10.50 6.45 -8.32
N GLY A 25 -9.64 7.04 -7.46
CA GLY A 25 -8.22 6.70 -7.30
C GLY A 25 -7.72 6.50 -5.86
N CYS A 26 -8.56 6.34 -4.83
CA CYS A 26 -8.11 5.96 -3.47
C CYS A 26 -8.78 4.68 -2.94
N GLY A 27 -9.47 3.94 -3.81
CA GLY A 27 -9.73 2.53 -3.55
C GLY A 27 -8.40 1.76 -3.52
N PRO A 28 -8.33 0.62 -2.80
CA PRO A 28 -7.19 -0.29 -2.94
C PRO A 28 -7.03 -0.63 -4.43
N GLY A 29 -5.80 -0.56 -4.94
CA GLY A 29 -5.50 -0.38 -6.36
C GLY A 29 -6.33 -1.24 -7.31
N THR A 30 -7.26 -0.62 -8.04
CA THR A 30 -8.07 -1.28 -9.06
C THR A 30 -7.39 -1.41 -10.43
N GLU A 31 -6.12 -1.03 -10.58
CA GLU A 31 -5.40 -1.14 -11.86
C GLU A 31 -3.95 -1.64 -11.73
N GLN A 32 -3.69 -2.62 -10.85
CA GLN A 32 -2.61 -3.57 -11.09
C GLN A 32 -3.22 -4.81 -11.75
N ALA A 33 -2.78 -5.09 -12.98
CA ALA A 33 -3.40 -6.02 -13.90
C ALA A 33 -3.72 -7.40 -13.28
N GLN A 34 -5.01 -7.71 -13.19
CA GLN A 34 -5.53 -9.06 -13.06
C GLN A 34 -5.23 -9.83 -14.36
N ALA A 35 -4.13 -10.58 -14.41
CA ALA A 35 -4.01 -11.69 -15.36
C ALA A 35 -4.74 -12.89 -14.74
N GLY A 36 -5.88 -13.26 -15.33
CA GLY A 36 -6.78 -14.28 -14.82
C GLY A 36 -6.11 -15.64 -14.65
N TYR A 37 -6.24 -16.20 -13.45
CA TYR A 37 -6.03 -17.63 -13.20
C TYR A 37 -7.30 -18.38 -13.58
N ASP A 38 -7.33 -18.96 -14.78
CA ASP A 38 -8.37 -19.89 -15.21
C ASP A 38 -8.08 -21.28 -14.63
N SER A 39 -8.81 -21.64 -13.59
CA SER A 39 -8.84 -22.99 -13.02
C SER A 39 -9.68 -23.90 -13.92
N THR A 40 -9.07 -24.45 -14.97
CA THR A 40 -9.55 -25.68 -15.59
C THR A 40 -8.56 -26.82 -15.39
N LYS A 41 -9.03 -27.84 -14.66
CA LYS A 41 -8.35 -29.10 -14.45
C LYS A 41 -8.11 -29.79 -15.79
N GLU A 42 -6.85 -30.00 -16.16
CA GLU A 42 -6.47 -31.16 -16.98
C GLU A 42 -5.26 -31.86 -16.36
N GLU A 43 -5.56 -33.08 -15.92
CA GLU A 43 -4.65 -34.13 -15.49
C GLU A 43 -3.88 -34.63 -16.73
N ILE A 44 -2.56 -34.47 -16.79
CA ILE A 44 -1.73 -35.16 -17.78
C ILE A 44 -0.58 -35.91 -17.11
N GLN A 45 -0.42 -37.13 -17.60
CA GLN A 45 0.25 -38.28 -17.05
C GLN A 45 1.77 -38.16 -17.01
N ILE A 46 2.32 -38.80 -15.99
CA ILE A 46 3.73 -39.16 -15.85
C ILE A 46 4.15 -40.04 -17.04
N MET A 47 5.20 -39.65 -17.76
CA MET A 47 6.04 -40.57 -18.53
C MET A 47 7.51 -40.29 -18.23
N ASP A 48 8.17 -41.32 -17.70
CA ASP A 48 9.61 -41.44 -17.56
C ASP A 48 10.33 -41.32 -18.91
N SER A 49 11.47 -40.64 -18.92
CA SER A 49 12.62 -41.03 -19.75
C SER A 49 13.91 -40.46 -19.16
N GLU A 50 14.74 -41.37 -18.66
CA GLU A 50 16.14 -41.14 -18.32
C GLU A 50 16.91 -40.66 -19.56
N ASN A 51 17.65 -39.55 -19.44
CA ASN A 51 18.92 -39.46 -20.13
C ASN A 51 19.90 -38.59 -19.35
N LYS A 52 20.88 -39.28 -18.77
CA LYS A 52 22.04 -38.73 -18.08
C LYS A 52 23.05 -38.32 -19.14
N ASN A 53 23.45 -37.04 -19.18
CA ASN A 53 24.82 -36.65 -19.50
C ASN A 53 25.15 -35.26 -18.94
N ASP A 54 26.22 -35.28 -18.19
CA ASP A 54 26.96 -34.25 -17.48
C ASP A 54 27.73 -33.34 -18.45
N VAL A 55 27.52 -32.02 -18.39
CA VAL A 55 28.59 -31.02 -18.53
C VAL A 55 28.20 -29.81 -17.67
N THR A 56 29.01 -29.59 -16.64
CA THR A 56 29.00 -28.44 -15.75
C THR A 56 29.51 -27.21 -16.52
N ASP A 57 28.67 -26.19 -16.69
CA ASP A 57 29.11 -24.81 -16.88
C ASP A 57 27.92 -23.88 -16.59
N ASN A 58 27.60 -23.76 -15.30
CA ASN A 58 26.75 -22.66 -14.85
C ASN A 58 27.66 -21.44 -14.71
N GLN A 59 27.72 -20.63 -15.76
CA GLN A 59 27.86 -19.19 -15.57
C GLN A 59 26.65 -18.74 -14.76
N GLU A 60 26.84 -18.54 -13.46
CA GLU A 60 25.93 -17.79 -12.62
C GLU A 60 25.75 -16.39 -13.22
N THR A 61 24.62 -16.21 -13.88
CA THR A 61 23.97 -14.91 -14.00
C THR A 61 23.59 -14.46 -12.60
N SER A 62 24.46 -13.66 -11.98
CA SER A 62 24.22 -12.66 -10.92
C SER A 62 22.80 -12.66 -10.32
N SER A 63 22.60 -13.42 -9.23
CA SER A 63 21.50 -13.23 -8.27
C SER A 63 22.00 -12.45 -7.03
N GLY A 64 22.81 -11.42 -7.26
CA GLY A 64 23.67 -10.80 -6.24
C GLY A 64 23.03 -9.77 -5.31
N ASP A 65 21.86 -9.21 -5.63
CA ASP A 65 21.35 -8.02 -4.92
C ASP A 65 20.14 -8.27 -3.99
N THR A 66 19.63 -9.52 -3.88
CA THR A 66 18.53 -9.84 -2.97
C THR A 66 18.96 -10.02 -1.50
N ASP A 67 20.25 -10.30 -1.26
CA ASP A 67 20.75 -10.59 0.10
C ASP A 67 20.77 -9.36 1.03
N VAL A 68 20.78 -8.13 0.47
CA VAL A 68 20.93 -6.90 1.26
C VAL A 68 19.72 -6.62 2.15
N TYR A 69 18.52 -7.00 1.70
CA TYR A 69 17.26 -6.79 2.41
C TYR A 69 16.90 -7.91 3.39
N ASN A 70 17.76 -8.93 3.53
CA ASN A 70 17.45 -10.11 4.35
C ASN A 70 17.16 -9.78 5.82
N HIS A 71 17.77 -8.73 6.39
CA HIS A 71 17.51 -8.34 7.77
C HIS A 71 16.08 -7.81 7.93
N VAL A 72 15.65 -6.88 7.08
CA VAL A 72 14.27 -6.37 7.02
C VAL A 72 13.29 -7.53 6.87
N LEU A 73 13.51 -8.40 5.87
CA LEU A 73 12.66 -9.57 5.62
C LEU A 73 12.63 -10.55 6.80
N ALA A 74 13.72 -10.67 7.57
CA ALA A 74 13.76 -11.51 8.75
C ALA A 74 12.87 -10.96 9.88
N GLU A 75 12.76 -9.64 10.03
CA GLU A 75 11.85 -9.02 11.01
C GLU A 75 10.38 -9.30 10.66
N TYR A 76 9.98 -9.12 9.39
CA TYR A 76 8.61 -9.44 8.97
C TYR A 76 8.31 -10.93 9.10
N LYS A 77 9.30 -11.78 8.79
CA LYS A 77 9.18 -13.22 8.97
C LYS A 77 9.00 -13.61 10.42
N ASP A 78 9.77 -13.03 11.32
CA ASP A 78 9.65 -13.26 12.75
C ASP A 78 8.26 -12.84 13.26
N MET A 79 7.75 -11.68 12.84
CA MET A 79 6.37 -11.25 13.13
C MET A 79 5.32 -12.28 12.65
N VAL A 80 5.41 -12.73 11.40
CA VAL A 80 4.45 -13.69 10.81
C VAL A 80 4.52 -15.04 11.55
N GLN A 81 5.71 -15.53 11.85
CA GLN A 81 5.92 -16.83 12.52
C GLN A 81 5.44 -16.86 13.97
N ASN A 82 5.47 -15.71 14.64
CA ASN A 82 4.95 -15.55 16.00
C ASN A 82 3.47 -15.08 16.02
N ASP A 83 2.75 -15.28 14.91
CA ASP A 83 1.33 -14.95 14.79
C ASP A 83 1.00 -13.50 15.17
N PHE A 84 1.82 -12.56 14.69
CA PHE A 84 1.73 -11.12 14.98
C PHE A 84 1.78 -10.81 16.49
N TYR A 85 2.32 -11.72 17.30
CA TYR A 85 2.36 -11.59 18.75
C TYR A 85 0.98 -11.36 19.37
N THR A 86 -0.08 -11.87 18.72
CA THR A 86 -1.48 -11.67 19.13
C THR A 86 -1.78 -12.24 20.51
N ASP A 87 -1.02 -13.24 20.95
CA ASP A 87 -1.11 -13.78 22.30
C ASP A 87 -0.75 -12.72 23.36
N LEU A 88 0.29 -11.90 23.14
CA LEU A 88 0.67 -10.83 24.06
C LEU A 88 -0.43 -9.76 24.15
N LEU A 89 -1.04 -9.43 23.00
CA LEU A 89 -2.17 -8.50 22.93
C LEU A 89 -3.39 -9.04 23.68
N ASP A 90 -3.72 -10.32 23.49
CA ASP A 90 -4.86 -10.99 24.14
C ASP A 90 -4.70 -11.08 25.68
N HIS A 91 -3.46 -11.22 26.15
CA HIS A 91 -3.14 -11.21 27.58
C HIS A 91 -2.98 -9.79 28.17
N GLY A 92 -3.05 -8.75 27.33
CA GLY A 92 -2.95 -7.35 27.74
C GLY A 92 -1.53 -6.89 28.09
N ASP A 93 -0.50 -7.61 27.67
CA ASP A 93 0.92 -7.23 27.86
C ASP A 93 1.39 -6.34 26.71
N LEU A 94 0.91 -5.09 26.72
CA LEU A 94 1.18 -4.12 25.66
C LEU A 94 2.67 -3.75 25.55
N GLU A 95 3.40 -3.75 26.66
CA GLU A 95 4.84 -3.43 26.66
C GLU A 95 5.63 -4.54 25.97
N ALA A 96 5.33 -5.81 26.28
CA ALA A 96 5.93 -6.93 25.58
C ALA A 96 5.52 -6.96 24.10
N TYR A 97 4.23 -6.73 23.80
CA TYR A 97 3.73 -6.67 22.43
C TYR A 97 4.48 -5.62 21.59
N ASP A 98 4.55 -4.37 22.06
CA ASP A 98 5.22 -3.30 21.32
C ASP A 98 6.73 -3.54 21.17
N SER A 99 7.37 -4.23 22.12
CA SER A 99 8.81 -4.53 22.10
C SER A 99 9.18 -5.79 21.31
N SER A 100 8.20 -6.60 20.87
CA SER A 100 8.43 -7.83 20.11
C SER A 100 8.72 -7.57 18.63
N PHE A 101 8.34 -6.42 18.10
CA PHE A 101 8.55 -6.08 16.69
C PHE A 101 9.94 -5.51 16.46
N GLY A 102 10.53 -5.86 15.32
CA GLY A 102 11.76 -5.26 14.84
C GLY A 102 11.59 -3.77 14.48
N GLU A 103 12.71 -3.07 14.28
CA GLU A 103 12.70 -1.62 14.07
C GLU A 103 12.11 -1.21 12.72
N ASP A 104 12.11 -2.12 11.74
CA ASP A 104 11.57 -1.89 10.40
C ASP A 104 10.06 -2.12 10.33
N ILE A 105 9.44 -2.71 11.36
CA ILE A 105 8.01 -3.05 11.33
C ILE A 105 7.13 -1.85 11.69
N GLY A 106 6.51 -1.25 10.67
CA GLY A 106 5.55 -0.17 10.82
C GLY A 106 4.32 -0.54 11.67
N ALA A 107 3.74 0.46 12.35
CA ALA A 107 2.62 0.24 13.26
C ALA A 107 1.34 -0.22 12.54
N GLU A 108 1.11 0.23 11.31
CA GLU A 108 -0.10 -0.06 10.55
C GLU A 108 -0.18 -1.54 10.11
N ILE A 109 0.93 -2.16 9.69
CA ILE A 109 0.91 -3.55 9.20
C ILE A 109 0.77 -4.56 10.36
N ARG A 110 1.28 -4.22 11.54
CA ARG A 110 1.26 -5.12 12.71
C ARG A 110 -0.04 -5.12 13.51
N ASN A 111 -0.94 -4.16 13.26
CA ASN A 111 -2.18 -3.96 14.03
C ASN A 111 -3.20 -5.10 13.93
N TYR A 112 -3.10 -5.95 12.91
CA TYR A 112 -3.95 -7.13 12.78
C TYR A 112 -3.24 -8.20 11.97
N LYS A 113 -3.57 -9.46 12.30
CA LYS A 113 -3.09 -10.62 11.54
C LYS A 113 -3.57 -10.55 10.09
N GLN A 114 -2.64 -10.67 9.17
CA GLN A 114 -2.87 -10.67 7.73
C GLN A 114 -1.75 -11.44 7.03
N ASP A 115 -1.94 -11.75 5.75
CA ASP A 115 -0.83 -12.23 4.95
C ASP A 115 0.08 -11.06 4.58
N VAL A 116 1.38 -11.32 4.67
CA VAL A 116 2.43 -10.35 4.35
C VAL A 116 3.15 -10.84 3.12
N TYR A 117 3.38 -9.92 2.19
CA TYR A 117 4.03 -10.17 0.91
C TYR A 117 5.17 -9.18 0.71
N TYR A 118 6.11 -9.56 -0.12
CA TYR A 118 7.13 -8.66 -0.63
C TYR A 118 7.34 -8.84 -2.13
N ALA A 119 7.84 -7.81 -2.77
CA ALA A 119 8.30 -7.83 -4.15
C ALA A 119 9.54 -6.96 -4.30
N PHE A 120 10.31 -7.20 -5.36
CA PHE A 120 11.41 -6.34 -5.78
C PHE A 120 11.04 -5.63 -7.08
N TYR A 121 11.33 -4.34 -7.15
CA TYR A 121 11.08 -3.54 -8.35
C TYR A 121 11.98 -2.31 -8.36
N ASP A 122 12.67 -2.07 -9.47
CA ASP A 122 13.44 -0.84 -9.72
C ASP A 122 12.47 0.31 -10.04
N ILE A 123 12.09 1.05 -8.99
CA ILE A 123 11.09 2.13 -9.03
C ILE A 123 11.63 3.32 -9.83
N ASP A 124 12.89 3.70 -9.63
CA ASP A 124 13.47 4.91 -10.20
C ASP A 124 14.27 4.68 -11.50
N GLY A 125 14.49 3.42 -11.87
CA GLY A 125 15.20 3.01 -13.08
C GLY A 125 16.72 3.12 -12.95
N ASN A 126 17.26 3.13 -11.73
CA ASN A 126 18.70 3.26 -11.48
C ASN A 126 19.45 1.92 -11.58
N GLY A 127 18.73 0.80 -11.69
CA GLY A 127 19.27 -0.55 -11.79
C GLY A 127 19.40 -1.29 -10.45
N ILE A 128 19.02 -0.67 -9.33
CA ILE A 128 18.88 -1.27 -8.00
C ILE A 128 17.39 -1.51 -7.78
N GLU A 129 17.00 -2.73 -7.44
CA GLU A 129 15.61 -2.99 -7.10
C GLU A 129 15.30 -2.53 -5.67
N GLU A 130 14.20 -1.80 -5.49
CA GLU A 130 13.63 -1.51 -4.19
C GLU A 130 12.84 -2.71 -3.65
N LEU A 131 12.91 -2.89 -2.33
CA LEU A 131 12.03 -3.80 -1.60
C LEU A 131 10.69 -3.11 -1.34
N ILE A 132 9.60 -3.77 -1.74
CA ILE A 132 8.23 -3.36 -1.46
C ILE A 132 7.63 -4.36 -0.47
N ILE A 133 7.12 -3.88 0.66
CA ILE A 133 6.33 -4.67 1.60
C ILE A 133 4.85 -4.39 1.39
N ALA A 134 4.06 -5.45 1.35
CA ALA A 134 2.61 -5.37 1.27
C ALA A 134 1.92 -6.30 2.27
N GLY A 135 0.71 -5.91 2.67
CA GLY A 135 -0.19 -6.68 3.52
C GLY A 135 -1.56 -6.79 2.86
N GLY A 136 -2.22 -7.91 3.06
CA GLY A 136 -3.57 -8.12 2.58
C GLY A 136 -4.15 -9.40 3.13
N GLU A 137 -5.47 -9.47 3.17
CA GLU A 137 -6.12 -10.72 3.54
C GLU A 137 -6.00 -11.69 2.37
N ASP A 138 -5.57 -12.93 2.64
CA ASP A 138 -5.83 -14.04 1.73
C ASP A 138 -7.28 -13.95 1.27
N SER A 139 -7.50 -14.29 0.02
CA SER A 139 -8.84 -14.44 -0.56
C SER A 139 -9.72 -15.45 0.21
N ALA A 140 -9.17 -16.14 1.21
CA ALA A 140 -9.83 -17.04 2.14
C ALA A 140 -10.83 -16.35 3.11
N SER A 141 -10.65 -15.08 3.48
CA SER A 141 -11.66 -14.33 4.25
C SER A 141 -12.86 -13.86 3.40
N GLY A 142 -12.72 -13.93 2.07
CA GLY A 142 -13.72 -13.48 1.11
C GLY A 142 -13.92 -11.95 1.08
N SER A 143 -13.03 -11.15 1.70
CA SER A 143 -13.16 -9.68 1.69
C SER A 143 -12.82 -9.05 0.34
N GLY A 144 -12.04 -9.75 -0.50
CA GLY A 144 -11.69 -9.28 -1.84
C GLY A 144 -10.92 -7.95 -1.85
N LEU A 145 -10.28 -7.59 -0.74
CA LEU A 145 -9.50 -6.37 -0.64
C LEU A 145 -8.14 -6.58 -1.33
N PRO A 146 -7.75 -5.71 -2.28
CA PRO A 146 -6.44 -5.75 -2.91
C PRO A 146 -5.32 -5.60 -1.88
N LEU A 147 -4.15 -6.17 -2.23
CA LEU A 147 -2.90 -5.94 -1.51
C LEU A 147 -2.66 -4.44 -1.31
N ARG A 148 -2.28 -4.06 -0.09
CA ARG A 148 -1.84 -2.71 0.26
C ARG A 148 -0.35 -2.71 0.49
N ASN A 149 0.35 -1.74 -0.08
CA ASN A 149 1.75 -1.49 0.21
C ASN A 149 1.88 -0.76 1.55
N TYR A 150 2.82 -1.18 2.39
CA TYR A 150 3.04 -0.65 3.74
C TYR A 150 4.39 0.03 3.89
N ASP A 151 5.44 -0.51 3.28
CA ASP A 151 6.80 0.01 3.46
C ASP A 151 7.60 -0.14 2.15
N LEU A 152 8.53 0.79 1.92
CA LEU A 152 9.39 0.82 0.73
C LEU A 152 10.84 1.06 1.15
N TYR A 153 11.75 0.19 0.73
CA TYR A 153 13.18 0.29 1.06
C TYR A 153 14.04 0.28 -0.20
N THR A 154 15.14 1.03 -0.15
CA THR A 154 16.19 1.01 -1.17
C THR A 154 17.55 0.69 -0.52
N PHE A 155 18.62 0.64 -1.30
CA PHE A 155 19.97 0.33 -0.84
C PHE A 155 20.95 1.41 -1.30
N ASP A 156 21.61 2.08 -0.35
CA ASP A 156 22.53 3.19 -0.63
C ASP A 156 23.95 2.74 -1.08
N GLY A 157 24.15 1.43 -1.24
CA GLY A 157 25.46 0.81 -1.48
C GLY A 157 26.16 0.29 -0.22
N SER A 158 25.66 0.64 0.97
CA SER A 158 26.19 0.21 2.28
C SER A 158 25.09 -0.26 3.24
N ASN A 159 23.95 0.42 3.27
CA ASN A 159 22.83 0.18 4.17
C ASN A 159 21.51 0.12 3.40
N VAL A 160 20.57 -0.63 3.94
CA VAL A 160 19.17 -0.52 3.53
C VAL A 160 18.59 0.75 4.14
N VAL A 161 17.81 1.47 3.35
CA VAL A 161 17.22 2.75 3.72
C VAL A 161 15.72 2.70 3.48
N HIS A 162 14.93 2.97 4.52
CA HIS A 162 13.50 3.20 4.39
C HIS A 162 13.28 4.51 3.63
N ILE A 163 12.54 4.48 2.52
CA ILE A 163 12.31 5.64 1.64
C ILE A 163 11.40 6.68 2.31
N PHE A 164 10.42 6.27 3.11
CA PHE A 164 9.46 7.14 3.80
C PHE A 164 9.40 6.87 5.32
N PRO A 165 10.50 7.06 6.07
CA PRO A 165 10.57 6.73 7.49
C PRO A 165 9.62 7.59 8.36
N GLU A 166 9.12 8.71 7.84
CA GLU A 166 8.17 9.59 8.51
C GLU A 166 6.70 9.30 8.20
N MET A 167 6.39 8.32 7.33
CA MET A 167 5.02 7.99 6.93
C MET A 167 4.66 6.55 7.30
N ASP A 168 3.53 6.38 7.98
CA ASP A 168 2.91 5.06 8.18
C ASP A 168 1.88 4.81 7.07
N PHE A 169 2.19 3.91 6.12
CA PHE A 169 1.22 3.49 5.11
C PHE A 169 0.32 2.36 5.62
N GLY A 170 -0.89 2.27 5.08
CA GLY A 170 -1.93 1.34 5.54
C GLY A 170 -3.33 1.95 5.46
N TYR A 171 -4.06 1.94 6.58
CA TYR A 171 -5.49 2.23 6.61
C TYR A 171 -5.83 3.65 6.11
N ARG A 172 -5.12 4.69 6.60
CA ARG A 172 -5.43 6.10 6.30
C ARG A 172 -4.56 6.72 5.20
N THR A 173 -3.41 6.11 4.93
CA THR A 173 -2.42 6.61 3.98
C THR A 173 -2.02 5.44 3.09
N ASN A 174 -2.33 5.49 1.80
CA ASN A 174 -2.11 4.37 0.89
C ASN A 174 -1.07 4.76 -0.17
N VAL A 175 -0.15 3.85 -0.47
CA VAL A 175 0.89 4.06 -1.48
C VAL A 175 0.70 3.19 -2.73
N SER A 176 0.84 3.79 -3.90
CA SER A 176 0.73 3.14 -5.22
C SER A 176 1.93 3.49 -6.10
N LEU A 177 2.35 2.53 -6.93
CA LEU A 177 3.55 2.63 -7.78
C LEU A 177 3.16 2.67 -9.26
N TYR A 178 3.88 3.47 -10.04
CA TYR A 178 3.64 3.66 -11.47
C TYR A 178 4.93 3.54 -12.29
N ALA A 179 4.81 3.10 -13.55
CA ALA A 179 5.94 2.77 -14.44
C ALA A 179 6.87 3.94 -14.78
N ASN A 180 6.41 5.17 -14.55
CA ASN A 180 7.17 6.40 -14.77
C ASN A 180 7.98 6.83 -13.53
N GLY A 181 8.13 5.93 -12.55
CA GLY A 181 8.81 6.15 -11.26
C GLY A 181 8.04 7.01 -10.28
N ILE A 182 6.75 7.30 -10.54
CA ILE A 182 5.90 8.03 -9.61
C ILE A 182 5.44 7.10 -8.49
N ILE A 183 5.57 7.59 -7.27
CA ILE A 183 5.00 7.02 -6.05
C ILE A 183 3.85 7.92 -5.64
N LYS A 184 2.62 7.40 -5.65
CA LYS A 184 1.42 8.13 -5.26
C LYS A 184 1.05 7.80 -3.84
N VAL A 185 0.97 8.81 -2.98
CA VAL A 185 0.56 8.71 -1.59
C VAL A 185 -0.80 9.38 -1.43
N CYS A 186 -1.84 8.56 -1.25
CA CYS A 186 -3.17 9.03 -0.91
C CYS A 186 -3.28 9.18 0.60
N TYR A 187 -3.66 10.35 1.13
CA TYR A 187 -3.72 10.61 2.57
C TYR A 187 -5.08 11.15 3.03
N SER A 188 -5.38 10.92 4.31
CA SER A 188 -6.51 11.55 5.02
C SER A 188 -5.99 12.43 6.15
N GLY A 189 -6.05 13.75 5.97
CA GLY A 189 -5.63 14.73 6.98
C GLY A 189 -6.69 14.93 8.07
N SER A 190 -7.98 14.88 7.72
CA SER A 190 -9.08 15.00 8.67
C SER A 190 -10.37 14.33 8.16
N ALA A 191 -11.46 14.44 8.91
CA ALA A 191 -12.79 14.02 8.44
C ALA A 191 -13.27 14.82 7.22
N GLY A 192 -12.77 16.04 7.03
CA GLY A 192 -13.12 16.91 5.90
C GLY A 192 -11.98 17.14 4.93
N GLU A 193 -10.80 16.55 5.12
CA GLU A 193 -9.63 16.84 4.29
C GLU A 193 -8.89 15.56 3.90
N SER A 194 -8.64 15.41 2.61
CA SER A 194 -7.89 14.31 2.01
C SER A 194 -7.17 14.79 0.76
N GLY A 195 -6.12 14.08 0.37
CA GLY A 195 -5.36 14.46 -0.81
C GLY A 195 -4.51 13.33 -1.37
N VAL A 196 -3.75 13.71 -2.39
CA VAL A 196 -2.80 12.87 -3.10
C VAL A 196 -1.51 13.66 -3.25
N ASP A 197 -0.44 13.12 -2.71
CA ASP A 197 0.91 13.59 -2.99
C ASP A 197 1.60 12.64 -3.97
N PHE A 198 2.33 13.19 -4.92
CA PHE A 198 3.15 12.44 -5.85
C PHE A 198 4.60 12.65 -5.51
N TYR A 199 5.32 11.55 -5.32
CA TYR A 199 6.74 11.52 -5.01
C TYR A 199 7.53 10.79 -6.09
N ARG A 200 8.85 10.96 -6.04
CA ARG A 200 9.85 10.15 -6.73
C ARG A 200 11.03 9.92 -5.79
N ILE A 201 11.74 8.82 -5.98
CA ILE A 201 13.11 8.71 -5.47
C ILE A 201 13.95 9.76 -6.22
N ASP A 202 14.80 10.48 -5.50
CA ASP A 202 15.66 11.51 -6.06
C ASP A 202 16.88 10.88 -6.76
N ALA A 203 17.66 11.70 -7.44
CA ALA A 203 18.80 11.25 -8.24
C ALA A 203 19.94 10.62 -7.41
N ASP A 204 19.89 10.71 -6.08
CA ASP A 204 20.80 10.00 -5.18
C ASP A 204 20.41 8.53 -4.96
N GLY A 205 19.23 8.10 -5.45
CA GLY A 205 18.71 6.75 -5.32
C GLY A 205 18.21 6.42 -3.90
N VAL A 206 18.14 7.40 -3.00
CA VAL A 206 17.88 7.16 -1.57
C VAL A 206 16.82 8.08 -1.01
N SER A 207 16.94 9.38 -1.26
CA SER A 207 15.97 10.35 -0.76
C SER A 207 14.73 10.38 -1.65
N HIS A 208 13.58 10.77 -1.10
CA HIS A 208 12.39 11.04 -1.89
C HIS A 208 12.20 12.56 -2.08
N LYS A 209 11.50 12.94 -3.15
CA LYS A 209 11.09 14.33 -3.42
C LYS A 209 9.62 14.42 -3.79
N LEU A 210 8.94 15.42 -3.24
CA LEU A 210 7.59 15.78 -3.66
C LEU A 210 7.64 16.37 -5.08
N VAL A 211 6.87 15.77 -5.98
CA VAL A 211 6.69 16.21 -7.37
C VAL A 211 5.50 17.16 -7.47
N ASP A 212 4.38 16.79 -6.85
CA ASP A 212 3.13 17.55 -6.91
C ASP A 212 2.22 17.13 -5.74
N SER A 213 1.33 18.03 -5.31
CA SER A 213 0.41 17.78 -4.20
C SER A 213 -0.98 18.28 -4.55
N PHE A 214 -1.98 17.44 -4.30
CA PHE A 214 -3.38 17.70 -4.58
C PHE A 214 -4.18 17.51 -3.30
N ALA A 215 -4.97 18.50 -2.91
CA ALA A 215 -5.81 18.41 -1.72
C ALA A 215 -7.26 18.71 -2.04
N SER A 216 -8.16 18.05 -1.31
CA SER A 216 -9.60 18.26 -1.32
C SER A 216 -10.07 18.56 0.10
N ALA A 217 -10.90 19.59 0.24
CA ALA A 217 -11.48 19.99 1.52
C ALA A 217 -12.99 20.11 1.41
N GLY A 218 -13.71 19.35 2.24
CA GLY A 218 -15.15 19.41 2.43
C GLY A 218 -15.53 20.41 3.52
N SER A 219 -16.49 21.26 3.21
CA SER A 219 -17.15 22.17 4.14
C SER A 219 -18.67 22.07 4.01
N GLN A 220 -19.41 22.64 4.97
CA GLN A 220 -20.86 22.71 4.91
C GLN A 220 -21.31 24.16 4.85
N GLU A 221 -22.23 24.45 3.93
CA GLU A 221 -22.99 25.68 3.88
C GLU A 221 -24.48 25.35 4.05
N GLY A 222 -24.98 25.49 5.28
CA GLY A 222 -26.31 25.00 5.64
C GLY A 222 -26.41 23.47 5.52
N ASP A 223 -27.37 23.00 4.72
CA ASP A 223 -27.57 21.56 4.44
C ASP A 223 -26.80 21.08 3.18
N THR A 224 -25.93 21.92 2.60
CA THR A 224 -25.19 21.60 1.37
C THR A 224 -23.72 21.33 1.69
N ALA A 225 -23.19 20.20 1.20
CA ALA A 225 -21.76 19.92 1.21
C ALA A 225 -21.08 20.65 0.04
N MET A 226 -20.00 21.36 0.35
CA MET A 226 -19.19 22.10 -0.60
C MET A 226 -17.77 21.54 -0.58
N PHE A 227 -17.17 21.33 -1.75
CA PHE A 227 -15.80 20.84 -1.87
C PHE A 227 -14.94 21.87 -2.58
N THR A 228 -13.75 22.10 -2.04
CA THR A 228 -12.69 22.84 -2.71
C THR A 228 -11.56 21.88 -3.06
N TYR A 229 -10.93 22.12 -4.20
CA TYR A 229 -9.82 21.32 -4.69
C TYR A 229 -8.63 22.25 -4.93
N SER A 230 -7.44 21.79 -4.61
CA SER A 230 -6.22 22.57 -4.80
C SER A 230 -5.07 21.71 -5.30
N GLN A 231 -4.17 22.36 -6.03
CA GLN A 231 -2.87 21.81 -6.43
C GLN A 231 -1.79 22.74 -5.87
N ASN A 232 -0.87 22.20 -5.08
CA ASN A 232 0.19 22.95 -4.40
C ASN A 232 -0.34 24.20 -3.68
N GLY A 233 -1.48 24.07 -3.02
CA GLY A 233 -2.16 25.16 -2.29
C GLY A 233 -2.89 26.18 -3.16
N THR A 234 -2.90 26.03 -4.50
CA THR A 234 -3.67 26.88 -5.41
C THR A 234 -4.98 26.21 -5.77
N GLU A 235 -6.11 26.89 -5.57
CA GLU A 235 -7.44 26.36 -5.90
C GLU A 235 -7.58 26.07 -7.41
N ILE A 236 -8.17 24.92 -7.72
CA ILE A 236 -8.46 24.45 -9.08
C ILE A 236 -9.88 23.88 -9.13
N THR A 237 -10.40 23.66 -10.34
CA THR A 237 -11.69 22.99 -10.52
C THR A 237 -11.60 21.49 -10.20
N GLU A 238 -12.74 20.86 -9.86
CA GLU A 238 -12.81 19.40 -9.68
C GLU A 238 -12.38 18.63 -10.93
N GLU A 239 -12.73 19.12 -12.12
CA GLU A 239 -12.34 18.52 -13.39
C GLU A 239 -10.83 18.56 -13.59
N GLU A 240 -10.19 19.69 -13.29
CA GLU A 240 -8.73 19.81 -13.32
C GLU A 240 -8.06 18.92 -12.28
N TYR A 241 -8.62 18.83 -11.07
CA TYR A 241 -8.10 17.97 -9.99
C TYR A 241 -8.05 16.52 -10.45
N ASN A 242 -9.18 15.99 -10.94
CA ASN A 242 -9.29 14.60 -11.38
C ASN A 242 -8.40 14.32 -12.61
N THR A 243 -8.43 15.20 -13.60
CA THR A 243 -7.66 15.01 -14.85
C THR A 243 -6.16 15.08 -14.60
N LYS A 244 -5.69 15.99 -13.75
CA LYS A 244 -4.26 16.14 -13.44
C LYS A 244 -3.74 14.97 -12.62
N ILE A 245 -4.48 14.50 -11.61
CA ILE A 245 -4.12 13.29 -10.86
C ILE A 245 -3.98 12.10 -11.82
N GLN A 246 -4.98 11.86 -12.66
CA GLN A 246 -4.96 10.75 -13.61
C GLN A 246 -3.77 10.80 -14.58
N SER A 247 -3.29 12.01 -14.93
CA SER A 247 -2.15 12.17 -15.83
C SER A 247 -0.81 11.61 -15.29
N TYR A 248 -0.70 11.39 -13.98
CA TYR A 248 0.47 10.75 -13.36
C TYR A 248 0.41 9.23 -13.40
N GLU A 249 -0.78 8.64 -13.54
CA GLU A 249 -1.06 7.23 -13.30
C GLU A 249 -0.72 6.37 -14.52
N THR A 250 0.58 6.12 -14.73
CA THR A 250 1.07 5.23 -15.79
C THR A 250 1.21 3.81 -15.23
N ALA A 251 0.30 2.91 -15.58
CA ALA A 251 0.31 1.53 -15.09
C ALA A 251 1.68 0.85 -15.28
N LEU A 252 2.05 0.01 -14.31
CA LEU A 252 3.26 -0.82 -14.38
C LEU A 252 3.26 -1.67 -15.65
N THR A 253 4.38 -1.71 -16.36
CA THR A 253 4.52 -2.50 -17.60
C THR A 253 4.70 -4.00 -17.33
N THR A 254 5.11 -4.35 -16.11
CA THR A 254 5.29 -5.72 -15.63
C THR A 254 4.62 -5.84 -14.27
N ALA A 255 3.90 -6.95 -14.06
CA ALA A 255 3.31 -7.22 -12.76
C ALA A 255 4.41 -7.51 -11.73
N LEU A 256 4.19 -7.08 -10.49
CA LEU A 256 5.10 -7.37 -9.39
C LEU A 256 5.07 -8.87 -9.06
N ASP A 257 6.26 -9.47 -8.93
CA ASP A 257 6.43 -10.87 -8.51
C ASP A 257 6.29 -10.98 -6.99
N TRP A 258 5.05 -10.98 -6.51
CA TRP A 258 4.74 -11.04 -5.09
C TRP A 258 5.09 -12.39 -4.48
N ARG A 259 5.82 -12.36 -3.37
CA ARG A 259 6.19 -13.52 -2.57
C ARG A 259 5.63 -13.37 -1.16
N GLN A 260 4.87 -14.37 -0.72
CA GLN A 260 4.34 -14.39 0.64
C GLN A 260 5.47 -14.70 1.64
N ILE A 261 5.49 -13.98 2.75
CA ILE A 261 6.36 -14.23 3.90
C ILE A 261 5.72 -15.35 4.76
N GLN A 262 6.54 -16.31 5.18
CA GLN A 262 6.12 -17.54 5.87
C GLN A 262 6.94 -17.79 7.15
#